data_AF-A0A382ZVL5-F1
#
_entry.id   AF-A0A382ZVL5-F1
#
_cell.length_a   1.000
_cell.length_b   1.000
_cell.length_c   1.000
_cell.angle_alpha   90.00
_cell.angle_beta   90.00
_cell.angle_gamma   90.00
#
_symmetry.space_group_name_H-M   'P 1'
#
loop_
_entity.id
_entity.type
_entity.pdbx_description
1 polymer ?
#
loop_
_entity_poly.entity_id
_entity_poly.type
_entity_poly.pdbx_seq_one_letter_code
_entity_poly.pdbx_strand_id
1 'polypeptide(L)'
;AMEKRRAPFYIRRVKEAMVYFPTKQNDGTWVAKKIFTNRIPNTVGFMIDGDEFDLYKAISQFIKRQSARAAANEDDPRARAVGFLMSLYQRRLASSTHSLRKSLENRANRLENLLARSEELIQTKPPDLPTPEEMEEMEDFEREYFEQILEAITISNNADEIQLEIGELREFAIHAKTVEDSGVEAKLVKLKSLLQKEGFYEDHTQRLLIFTEYKDTLKFLEEKLSEWGFKVGCIHGSMKPGSRDEIGSRVFVEQ
;
A
#
# COMPACT_ATOMS: atom_id res chain seq x y z
N ALA A 1 7.07 -2.26 37.91
CA ALA A 1 7.16 -3.73 37.75
C ALA A 1 7.96 -4.14 36.50
N MET A 2 7.69 -3.53 35.33
CA MET A 2 8.39 -3.84 34.07
C MET A 2 9.91 -3.58 34.10
N GLU A 3 10.35 -2.44 34.64
CA GLU A 3 11.80 -2.16 34.82
C GLU A 3 12.48 -3.17 35.75
N LYS A 4 11.76 -3.66 36.77
CA LYS A 4 12.27 -4.62 37.76
C LYS A 4 12.16 -6.08 37.30
N ARG A 5 11.65 -6.35 36.08
CA ARG A 5 11.46 -7.68 35.46
C ARG A 5 10.83 -8.74 36.38
N ARG A 6 10.04 -8.32 37.36
CA ARG A 6 9.32 -9.22 38.28
C ARG A 6 7.83 -9.02 38.05
N ALA A 7 7.19 -10.01 37.44
CA ALA A 7 5.75 -10.08 37.25
C ALA A 7 5.23 -11.37 37.90
N PRO A 8 5.12 -11.40 39.24
CA PRO A 8 4.76 -12.63 39.98
C PRO A 8 3.34 -13.15 39.73
N PHE A 9 2.45 -12.38 39.09
CA PHE A 9 1.01 -12.72 38.99
C PHE A 9 0.39 -12.56 37.59
N TYR A 10 1.17 -12.61 36.52
CA TYR A 10 0.61 -12.60 35.17
C TYR A 10 0.46 -14.02 34.61
N ILE A 11 -0.77 -14.41 34.28
CA ILE A 11 -1.09 -15.67 33.57
C ILE A 11 -0.43 -15.70 32.16
N ARG A 12 -0.16 -14.51 31.58
CA ARG A 12 0.61 -14.34 30.33
C ARG A 12 1.80 -13.42 30.55
N ARG A 13 3.01 -13.92 30.32
CA ARG A 13 4.24 -13.08 30.34
C ARG A 13 4.22 -12.12 29.14
N VAL A 14 4.56 -10.86 29.38
CA VAL A 14 4.79 -9.88 28.32
C VAL A 14 6.04 -10.25 27.51
N LYS A 15 6.09 -9.89 26.22
CA LYS A 15 7.19 -10.24 25.30
C LYS A 15 8.56 -9.82 25.88
N GLU A 16 8.59 -8.69 26.56
CA GLU A 16 9.79 -8.10 27.18
C GLU A 16 10.35 -8.92 28.34
N ALA A 17 9.52 -9.79 28.94
CA ALA A 17 9.88 -10.70 30.02
C ALA A 17 10.17 -12.14 29.53
N MET A 18 10.02 -12.40 28.22
CA MET A 18 10.31 -13.70 27.62
C MET A 18 11.81 -13.86 27.37
N VAL A 19 12.41 -14.84 28.03
CA VAL A 19 13.82 -15.20 27.92
C VAL A 19 13.94 -16.68 27.57
N TYR A 20 14.99 -17.05 26.82
CA TYR A 20 15.37 -18.44 26.65
C TYR A 20 15.70 -19.06 28.01
N PHE A 21 15.65 -20.39 28.07
CA PHE A 21 16.06 -21.10 29.26
C PHE A 21 17.51 -20.71 29.63
N PRO A 22 17.79 -20.39 30.90
CA PRO A 22 19.13 -19.94 31.30
C PRO A 22 20.20 -20.97 30.94
N THR A 23 21.30 -20.53 30.35
CA THR A 23 22.46 -21.38 30.05
C THR A 23 23.62 -21.00 30.94
N LYS A 24 24.38 -22.01 31.40
CA LYS A 24 25.57 -21.80 32.22
C LYS A 24 26.75 -21.41 31.33
N GLN A 25 27.40 -20.29 31.63
CA GLN A 25 28.60 -19.83 30.94
C GLN A 25 29.86 -20.48 31.54
N ASN A 26 30.99 -20.30 30.84
CA ASN A 26 32.29 -20.89 31.23
C ASN A 26 32.81 -20.40 32.58
N ASP A 27 32.38 -19.21 33.04
CA ASP A 27 32.68 -18.63 34.34
C ASP A 27 31.76 -19.15 35.48
N GLY A 28 30.84 -20.06 35.16
CA GLY A 28 29.90 -20.66 36.09
C GLY A 28 28.60 -19.87 36.29
N THR A 29 28.45 -18.70 35.66
CA THR A 29 27.25 -17.86 35.79
C THR A 29 26.10 -18.36 34.91
N TRP A 30 24.85 -18.18 35.37
CA TRP A 30 23.66 -18.49 34.60
C TRP A 30 23.14 -17.23 33.91
N VAL A 31 23.04 -17.26 32.58
CA VAL A 31 22.57 -16.12 31.79
C VAL A 31 21.33 -16.51 31.00
N ALA A 32 20.28 -15.70 31.12
CA ALA A 32 19.05 -15.83 30.35
C ALA A 32 19.00 -14.77 29.25
N LYS A 33 19.04 -15.19 27.98
CA LYS A 33 18.98 -14.29 26.81
C LYS A 33 17.52 -13.95 26.50
N LYS A 34 17.21 -12.67 26.22
CA LYS A 34 15.87 -12.27 25.76
C LYS A 34 15.52 -12.95 24.44
N ILE A 35 14.27 -13.41 24.31
CA ILE A 35 13.78 -14.02 23.07
C ILE A 35 13.56 -12.93 22.01
N PHE A 36 12.99 -11.79 22.40
CA PHE A 36 12.73 -10.69 21.47
C PHE A 36 13.85 -9.65 21.53
N THR A 37 14.26 -9.18 20.36
CA THR A 37 15.17 -8.05 20.20
C THR A 37 14.45 -6.74 20.55
N ASN A 38 15.23 -5.73 20.95
CA ASN A 38 14.66 -4.39 21.14
C ASN A 38 14.27 -3.81 19.78
N ARG A 39 13.07 -3.25 19.70
CA ARG A 39 12.60 -2.51 18.52
C ARG A 39 12.88 -1.03 18.75
N ILE A 40 13.78 -0.44 17.96
CA ILE A 40 14.11 0.98 18.04
C ILE A 40 13.48 1.64 16.80
N PRO A 41 12.33 2.33 16.96
CA PRO A 41 11.68 2.98 15.83
C PRO A 41 12.48 4.22 15.43
N ASN A 42 12.72 4.38 14.12
CA ASN A 42 13.33 5.56 13.55
C ASN A 42 12.41 6.10 12.45
N THR A 43 12.06 7.38 12.54
CA THR A 43 11.27 8.06 11.51
C THR A 43 12.22 8.72 10.51
N VAL A 44 12.04 8.40 9.23
CA VAL A 44 12.84 8.98 8.15
C VAL A 44 11.98 10.00 7.39
N GLY A 45 12.35 11.27 7.48
CA GLY A 45 11.74 12.33 6.69
C GLY A 45 12.24 12.34 5.24
N PHE A 46 11.37 12.79 4.33
CA PHE A 46 11.66 13.05 2.93
C PHE A 46 10.83 14.26 2.47
N MET A 47 11.25 14.90 1.38
CA MET A 47 10.55 16.02 0.76
C MET A 47 10.29 15.64 -0.69
N ILE A 48 9.09 15.97 -1.20
CA ILE A 48 8.75 15.86 -2.61
C ILE A 48 9.01 17.20 -3.30
N ASP A 49 9.60 17.17 -4.49
CA ASP A 49 9.89 18.35 -5.30
C ASP A 49 9.77 18.05 -6.81
N GLY A 50 10.04 19.05 -7.64
CA GLY A 50 10.00 18.93 -9.11
C GLY A 50 8.70 18.34 -9.66
N ASP A 51 8.84 17.47 -10.65
CA ASP A 51 7.74 16.83 -11.36
C ASP A 51 6.86 15.96 -10.44
N GLU A 52 7.45 15.31 -9.42
CA GLU A 52 6.68 14.54 -8.43
C GLU A 52 5.74 15.46 -7.64
N PHE A 53 6.22 16.65 -7.24
CA PHE A 53 5.40 17.60 -6.51
C PHE A 53 4.31 18.23 -7.39
N ASP A 54 4.59 18.47 -8.67
CA ASP A 54 3.60 19.00 -9.60
C ASP A 54 2.51 17.97 -9.92
N LEU A 55 2.88 16.70 -10.10
CA LEU A 55 1.93 15.58 -10.17
C LEU A 55 1.06 15.51 -8.89
N TYR A 56 1.69 15.58 -7.72
CA TYR A 56 1.00 15.57 -6.43
C TYR A 56 -0.05 16.69 -6.34
N LYS A 57 0.30 17.92 -6.75
CA LYS A 57 -0.64 19.05 -6.76
C LYS A 57 -1.79 18.81 -7.74
N ALA A 58 -1.49 18.40 -8.96
CA ALA A 58 -2.49 18.21 -10.01
C ALA A 58 -3.54 17.17 -9.59
N ILE A 59 -3.08 16.02 -9.07
CA ILE A 59 -3.98 14.97 -8.58
C ILE A 59 -4.72 15.41 -7.33
N SER A 60 -4.06 16.09 -6.38
CA SER A 60 -4.72 16.62 -5.19
C SER A 60 -5.83 17.62 -5.55
N GLN A 61 -5.64 18.44 -6.58
CA GLN A 61 -6.68 19.33 -7.09
C GLN A 61 -7.83 18.55 -7.72
N PHE A 62 -7.53 17.53 -8.54
CA PHE A 62 -8.54 16.65 -9.12
C PHE A 62 -9.39 15.97 -8.04
N ILE A 63 -8.75 15.33 -7.05
CA ILE A 63 -9.42 14.68 -5.91
C ILE A 63 -10.31 15.69 -5.19
N LYS A 64 -9.81 16.89 -4.87
CA LYS A 64 -10.61 17.94 -4.22
C LYS A 64 -11.83 18.35 -5.04
N ARG A 65 -11.68 18.54 -6.35
CA ARG A 65 -12.80 18.89 -7.24
C ARG A 65 -13.87 17.80 -7.25
N GLN A 66 -13.46 16.54 -7.41
CA GLN A 66 -14.38 15.40 -7.45
C GLN A 66 -15.04 15.14 -6.09
N SER A 67 -14.29 15.22 -5.00
CA SER A 67 -14.83 15.12 -3.64
C SER A 67 -15.82 16.24 -3.33
N ALA A 68 -15.56 17.48 -3.75
CA ALA A 68 -16.51 18.58 -3.58
C ALA A 68 -17.79 18.35 -4.39
N ARG A 69 -17.68 17.85 -5.62
CA ARG A 69 -18.83 17.47 -6.46
C ARG A 69 -19.65 16.33 -5.83
N ALA A 70 -18.98 15.36 -5.23
CA ALA A 70 -19.61 14.26 -4.48
C ALA A 70 -20.34 14.78 -3.23
N ALA A 71 -19.68 15.63 -2.44
CA ALA A 71 -20.25 16.21 -1.22
C ALA A 71 -21.48 17.10 -1.49
N ALA A 72 -21.56 17.71 -2.68
CA ALA A 72 -22.75 18.47 -3.08
C ALA A 72 -24.00 17.59 -3.28
N ASN A 73 -23.85 16.26 -3.40
CA ASN A 73 -24.93 15.30 -3.65
C ASN A 73 -24.86 14.11 -2.68
N GLU A 74 -24.60 14.32 -1.39
CA GLU A 74 -24.37 13.24 -0.41
C GLU A 74 -25.51 12.21 -0.29
N ASP A 75 -26.74 12.62 -0.60
CA ASP A 75 -27.91 11.72 -0.61
C ASP A 75 -27.85 10.69 -1.76
N ASP A 76 -27.07 10.95 -2.82
CA ASP A 76 -26.88 10.03 -3.95
C ASP A 76 -25.83 8.94 -3.59
N PRO A 77 -26.20 7.65 -3.58
CA PRO A 77 -25.25 6.56 -3.41
C PRO A 77 -24.05 6.58 -4.37
N ARG A 78 -24.21 7.07 -5.62
CA ARG A 78 -23.11 7.21 -6.57
C ARG A 78 -22.13 8.28 -6.15
N ALA A 79 -22.64 9.42 -5.67
CA ALA A 79 -21.81 10.50 -5.18
C ALA A 79 -20.97 10.04 -3.98
N ARG A 80 -21.58 9.32 -3.02
CA ARG A 80 -20.83 8.72 -1.90
C ARG A 80 -19.75 7.76 -2.38
N ALA A 81 -20.04 6.90 -3.36
CA ALA A 81 -19.07 5.96 -3.92
C ALA A 81 -17.90 6.67 -4.63
N VAL A 82 -18.16 7.75 -5.38
CA VAL A 82 -17.09 8.57 -5.98
C VAL A 82 -16.27 9.27 -4.89
N GLY A 83 -16.90 9.85 -3.88
CA GLY A 83 -16.20 10.46 -2.75
C GLY A 83 -15.28 9.48 -2.03
N PHE A 84 -15.77 8.24 -1.82
CA PHE A 84 -14.98 7.15 -1.25
C PHE A 84 -13.78 6.79 -2.15
N LEU A 85 -13.98 6.63 -3.46
CA LEU A 85 -12.89 6.33 -4.38
C LEU A 85 -11.84 7.45 -4.42
N MET A 86 -12.25 8.72 -4.34
CA MET A 86 -11.31 9.83 -4.20
C MET A 86 -10.48 9.74 -2.92
N SER A 87 -11.08 9.28 -1.81
CA SER A 87 -10.34 9.04 -0.57
C SER A 87 -9.29 7.93 -0.71
N LEU A 88 -9.59 6.86 -1.48
CA LEU A 88 -8.62 5.81 -1.81
C LEU A 88 -7.47 6.36 -2.64
N TYR A 89 -7.74 7.22 -3.62
CA TYR A 89 -6.70 7.85 -4.44
C TYR A 89 -5.79 8.74 -3.60
N GLN A 90 -6.34 9.48 -2.65
CA GLN A 90 -5.56 10.30 -1.72
C GLN A 90 -4.60 9.45 -0.88
N ARG A 91 -5.04 8.27 -0.42
CA ARG A 91 -4.19 7.31 0.32
C ARG A 91 -3.13 6.68 -0.57
N ARG A 92 -3.47 6.26 -1.79
CA ARG A 92 -2.52 5.69 -2.76
C ARG A 92 -1.45 6.68 -3.19
N LEU A 93 -1.80 7.95 -3.37
CA LEU A 93 -0.85 9.04 -3.62
C LEU A 93 0.20 9.16 -2.50
N ALA A 94 -0.17 8.88 -1.26
CA ALA A 94 0.76 8.81 -0.14
C ALA A 94 1.57 7.49 -0.09
N SER A 95 1.13 6.43 -0.75
CA SER A 95 1.85 5.14 -0.83
C SER A 95 2.95 5.16 -1.89
N SER A 96 2.60 5.10 -3.18
CA SER A 96 3.55 5.14 -4.30
C SER A 96 2.91 5.72 -5.56
N THR A 97 3.72 6.44 -6.35
CA THR A 97 3.28 6.96 -7.66
C THR A 97 2.83 5.82 -8.59
N HIS A 98 3.49 4.66 -8.54
CA HIS A 98 3.12 3.47 -9.32
C HIS A 98 1.69 2.98 -9.00
N SER A 99 1.36 2.81 -7.72
CA SER A 99 0.04 2.34 -7.29
C SER A 99 -1.10 3.29 -7.69
N LEU A 100 -0.83 4.60 -7.64
CA LEU A 100 -1.78 5.61 -8.05
C LEU A 100 -1.98 5.59 -9.57
N ARG A 101 -0.88 5.51 -10.34
CA ARG A 101 -0.94 5.38 -11.80
C ARG A 101 -1.84 4.22 -12.22
N LYS A 102 -1.65 3.04 -11.61
CA LYS A 102 -2.48 1.86 -11.87
C LYS A 102 -3.96 2.12 -11.61
N SER A 103 -4.30 2.77 -10.50
CA SER A 103 -5.68 3.11 -10.19
C SER A 103 -6.29 4.10 -11.19
N LEU A 104 -5.52 5.09 -11.65
CA LEU A 104 -5.96 6.04 -12.67
C LEU A 104 -6.19 5.35 -14.03
N GLU A 105 -5.24 4.50 -14.46
CA GLU A 105 -5.35 3.69 -15.69
C GLU A 105 -6.58 2.80 -15.65
N ASN A 106 -6.81 2.10 -14.54
CA ASN A 106 -7.94 1.20 -14.38
C ASN A 106 -9.28 1.94 -14.44
N ARG A 107 -9.43 3.06 -13.74
CA ARG A 107 -10.64 3.88 -13.81
C ARG A 107 -10.89 4.42 -15.22
N ALA A 108 -9.86 4.95 -15.89
CA ALA A 108 -9.98 5.40 -17.27
C ALA A 108 -10.46 4.26 -18.19
N ASN A 109 -9.83 3.09 -18.11
CA ASN A 109 -10.25 1.90 -18.87
C ASN A 109 -11.70 1.50 -18.57
N ARG A 110 -12.13 1.57 -17.30
CA ARG A 110 -13.50 1.20 -16.89
C ARG A 110 -14.53 2.19 -17.46
N LEU A 111 -14.27 3.49 -17.34
CA LEU A 111 -15.15 4.53 -17.89
C LEU A 111 -15.24 4.47 -19.41
N GLU A 112 -14.14 4.20 -20.12
CA GLU A 112 -14.13 3.98 -21.57
C GLU A 112 -15.00 2.79 -21.97
N ASN A 113 -14.86 1.66 -21.26
CA ASN A 113 -15.68 0.47 -21.51
C ASN A 113 -17.18 0.74 -21.26
N LEU A 114 -17.53 1.54 -20.26
CA LEU A 114 -18.91 1.94 -20.00
C LEU A 114 -19.48 2.80 -21.11
N LEU A 115 -18.71 3.80 -21.59
CA LEU A 115 -19.12 4.64 -22.72
C LEU A 115 -19.34 3.81 -23.99
N ALA A 116 -18.43 2.87 -24.28
CA ALA A 116 -18.51 2.03 -25.47
C ALA A 116 -19.74 1.10 -25.48
N ARG A 117 -20.28 0.77 -24.30
CA ARG A 117 -21.41 -0.16 -24.17
C ARG A 117 -22.79 0.49 -24.25
N SER A 118 -22.88 1.82 -24.39
CA SER A 118 -24.07 2.70 -24.57
C SER A 118 -25.30 2.51 -23.66
N GLU A 119 -25.62 1.30 -23.21
CA GLU A 119 -26.78 0.90 -22.40
C GLU A 119 -26.40 0.64 -20.92
N GLU A 120 -25.13 0.37 -20.60
CA GLU A 120 -24.67 0.06 -19.22
C GLU A 120 -24.45 1.30 -18.33
N LEU A 121 -24.26 2.49 -18.91
CA LEU A 121 -24.01 3.76 -18.18
C LEU A 121 -25.04 4.04 -17.07
N ILE A 122 -26.25 3.52 -17.23
CA ILE A 122 -27.39 3.84 -16.37
C ILE A 122 -27.60 2.77 -15.28
N GLN A 123 -27.08 1.54 -15.42
CA GLN A 123 -27.52 0.41 -14.60
C GLN A 123 -26.55 -0.08 -13.52
N THR A 124 -25.30 0.39 -13.47
CA THR A 124 -24.38 -0.03 -12.40
C THR A 124 -24.86 0.54 -11.06
N LYS A 125 -25.47 -0.32 -10.24
CA LYS A 125 -25.86 0.01 -8.87
C LYS A 125 -24.58 0.21 -8.05
N PRO A 126 -24.41 1.36 -7.38
CA PRO A 126 -23.28 1.55 -6.47
C PRO A 126 -23.32 0.52 -5.33
N PRO A 127 -22.17 -0.05 -4.93
CA PRO A 127 -22.11 -1.03 -3.86
C PRO A 127 -22.32 -0.36 -2.51
N ASP A 128 -22.63 -1.15 -1.48
CA ASP A 128 -22.60 -0.66 -0.10
C ASP A 128 -21.16 -0.36 0.29
N LEU A 129 -20.93 0.84 0.83
CA LEU A 129 -19.59 1.31 1.17
C LEU A 129 -19.19 0.79 2.55
N PRO A 130 -18.02 0.15 2.68
CA PRO A 130 -17.53 -0.32 3.96
C PRO A 130 -17.11 0.85 4.85
N THR A 131 -17.19 0.67 6.15
CA THR A 131 -16.54 1.56 7.12
C THR A 131 -15.01 1.44 7.03
N PRO A 132 -14.24 2.41 7.59
CA PRO A 132 -12.79 2.28 7.66
C PRO A 132 -12.33 0.98 8.34
N GLU A 133 -12.99 0.56 9.42
CA GLU A 133 -12.69 -0.67 10.14
C GLU A 133 -12.98 -1.92 9.27
N GLU A 134 -14.15 -1.96 8.62
CA GLU A 134 -14.49 -3.05 7.70
C GLU A 134 -13.47 -3.16 6.57
N MET A 135 -13.03 -2.01 6.03
CA MET A 135 -12.05 -1.97 4.96
C MET A 135 -10.69 -2.52 5.38
N GLU A 136 -10.27 -2.29 6.63
CA GLU A 136 -9.03 -2.86 7.20
C GLU A 136 -9.12 -4.38 7.39
N GLU A 137 -10.31 -4.90 7.64
CA GLU A 137 -10.57 -6.33 7.83
C GLU A 137 -10.78 -7.09 6.51
N MET A 138 -11.09 -6.40 5.41
CA MET A 138 -11.27 -7.01 4.08
C MET A 138 -10.04 -7.78 3.61
N GLU A 139 -10.26 -8.93 3.00
CA GLU A 139 -9.19 -9.65 2.31
C GLU A 139 -8.77 -8.89 1.04
N ASP A 140 -7.49 -9.01 0.64
CA ASP A 140 -6.94 -8.32 -0.53
C ASP A 140 -7.80 -8.52 -1.80
N PHE A 141 -8.33 -9.72 -2.02
CA PHE A 141 -9.14 -10.02 -3.20
C PHE A 141 -10.51 -9.33 -3.16
N GLU A 142 -11.10 -9.19 -1.97
CA GLU A 142 -12.37 -8.50 -1.78
C GLU A 142 -12.18 -7.01 -2.00
N ARG A 143 -11.09 -6.45 -1.48
CA ARG A 143 -10.72 -5.04 -1.69
C ARG A 143 -10.48 -4.74 -3.17
N GLU A 144 -9.70 -5.59 -3.86
CA GLU A 144 -9.46 -5.47 -5.30
C GLU A 144 -10.77 -5.53 -6.12
N TYR A 145 -11.68 -6.46 -5.79
CA TYR A 145 -12.97 -6.56 -6.47
C TYR A 145 -13.87 -5.35 -6.21
N PHE A 146 -13.91 -4.87 -4.96
CA PHE A 146 -14.67 -3.69 -4.57
C PHE A 146 -14.16 -2.43 -5.28
N GLU A 147 -12.84 -2.22 -5.35
CA GLU A 147 -12.24 -1.12 -6.09
C GLU A 147 -12.65 -1.15 -7.57
N GLN A 148 -12.65 -2.32 -8.21
CA GLN A 148 -13.07 -2.46 -9.62
C GLN A 148 -14.54 -2.05 -9.86
N ILE A 149 -15.41 -2.31 -8.89
CA ILE A 149 -16.81 -1.85 -8.96
C ILE A 149 -16.84 -0.32 -8.85
N LEU A 150 -16.10 0.27 -7.90
CA LEU A 150 -16.05 1.71 -7.71
C LEU A 150 -15.49 2.47 -8.92
N GLU A 151 -14.50 1.90 -9.60
CA GLU A 151 -13.88 2.46 -10.81
C GLU A 151 -14.89 2.67 -11.95
N ALA A 152 -15.98 1.89 -11.98
CA ALA A 152 -17.07 2.02 -12.93
C ALA A 152 -18.11 3.09 -12.54
N ILE A 153 -17.99 3.69 -11.35
CA ILE A 153 -18.99 4.64 -10.84
C ILE A 153 -18.56 6.07 -11.16
N THR A 154 -19.49 6.80 -11.77
CA THR A 154 -19.39 8.23 -12.03
C THR A 154 -20.67 8.94 -11.58
N ILE A 155 -20.52 10.22 -11.20
CA ILE A 155 -21.64 11.12 -10.89
C ILE A 155 -22.28 11.63 -12.18
N SER A 156 -21.51 11.72 -13.27
CA SER A 156 -22.01 12.28 -14.52
C SER A 156 -22.82 11.26 -15.31
N ASN A 157 -23.98 11.69 -15.80
CA ASN A 157 -24.75 10.94 -16.79
C ASN A 157 -24.51 11.47 -18.22
N ASN A 158 -23.61 12.43 -18.40
CA ASN A 158 -23.29 13.04 -19.68
C ASN A 158 -22.03 12.38 -20.27
N ALA A 159 -22.16 11.78 -21.46
CA ALA A 159 -21.05 11.13 -22.14
C ALA A 159 -19.86 12.06 -22.39
N ASP A 160 -20.11 13.34 -22.70
CA ASP A 160 -19.05 14.32 -22.95
C ASP A 160 -18.25 14.62 -21.67
N GLU A 161 -18.92 14.73 -20.53
CA GLU A 161 -18.25 14.94 -19.24
C GLU A 161 -17.43 13.71 -18.82
N ILE A 162 -17.92 12.50 -19.10
CA ILE A 162 -17.18 11.27 -18.83
C ILE A 162 -15.94 11.19 -19.73
N GLN A 163 -16.05 11.58 -21.01
CA GLN A 163 -14.89 11.66 -21.92
C GLN A 163 -13.84 12.66 -21.43
N LEU A 164 -14.27 13.83 -20.92
CA LEU A 164 -13.35 14.79 -20.31
C LEU A 164 -12.65 14.21 -19.06
N GLU A 165 -13.39 13.51 -18.20
CA GLU A 165 -12.81 12.83 -17.03
C GLU A 165 -11.78 11.76 -17.45
N ILE A 166 -12.11 10.93 -18.43
CA ILE A 166 -11.18 9.94 -18.99
C ILE A 166 -9.90 10.63 -19.48
N GLY A 167 -10.03 11.74 -20.22
CA GLY A 167 -8.90 12.54 -20.69
C GLY A 167 -7.98 12.99 -19.55
N GLU A 168 -8.54 13.61 -18.50
CA GLU A 168 -7.78 14.02 -17.32
C GLU A 168 -7.08 12.83 -16.64
N LEU A 169 -7.79 11.70 -16.45
CA LEU A 169 -7.21 10.50 -15.82
C LEU A 169 -6.03 9.93 -16.62
N ARG A 170 -6.13 9.92 -17.96
CA ARG A 170 -5.06 9.47 -18.85
C ARG A 170 -3.84 10.38 -18.80
N GLU A 171 -4.04 11.70 -18.78
CA GLU A 171 -2.96 12.66 -18.64
C GLU A 171 -2.23 12.47 -17.30
N PHE A 172 -2.97 12.30 -16.20
CA PHE A 172 -2.35 12.01 -14.90
C PHE A 172 -1.60 10.69 -14.90
N ALA A 173 -2.11 9.64 -15.54
CA ALA A 173 -1.42 8.36 -15.65
C ALA A 173 -0.10 8.48 -16.44
N ILE A 174 -0.08 9.23 -17.55
CA ILE A 174 1.13 9.49 -18.34
C ILE A 174 2.16 10.27 -17.52
N HIS A 175 1.71 11.31 -16.80
CA HIS A 175 2.61 12.09 -15.95
C HIS A 175 3.16 11.24 -14.80
N ALA A 176 2.32 10.44 -14.13
CA ALA A 176 2.74 9.50 -13.11
C ALA A 176 3.76 8.49 -13.62
N LYS A 177 3.59 8.00 -14.85
CA LYS A 177 4.56 7.11 -15.50
C LYS A 177 5.90 7.81 -15.73
N THR A 178 5.87 9.06 -16.17
CA THR A 178 7.08 9.86 -16.41
C THR A 178 7.88 10.05 -15.12
N VAL A 179 7.19 10.36 -14.01
CA VAL A 179 7.81 10.46 -12.67
C VAL A 179 8.38 9.12 -12.24
N GLU A 180 7.66 8.02 -12.43
CA GLU A 180 8.13 6.65 -12.12
C GLU A 180 9.39 6.29 -12.92
N ASP A 181 9.37 6.51 -14.23
CA ASP A 181 10.46 6.18 -15.16
C ASP A 181 11.72 7.03 -14.90
N SER A 182 11.57 8.25 -14.39
CA SER A 182 12.69 9.09 -13.98
C SER A 182 13.47 8.54 -12.77
N GLY A 183 12.85 7.66 -11.98
CA GLY A 183 13.45 7.08 -10.78
C GLY A 183 13.69 8.07 -9.64
N VAL A 184 13.12 9.28 -9.71
CA VAL A 184 13.34 10.37 -8.74
C VAL A 184 12.34 10.39 -7.60
N GLU A 185 11.39 9.45 -7.53
CA GLU A 185 10.37 9.39 -6.46
C GLU A 185 11.04 9.45 -5.08
N ALA A 186 10.72 10.49 -4.30
CA ALA A 186 11.46 10.86 -3.10
C ALA A 186 11.54 9.72 -2.08
N LYS A 187 10.44 8.96 -1.90
CA LYS A 187 10.42 7.80 -1.00
C LYS A 187 11.37 6.69 -1.46
N LEU A 188 11.38 6.39 -2.75
CA LEU A 188 12.21 5.33 -3.32
C LEU A 188 13.69 5.70 -3.25
N VAL A 189 14.04 6.94 -3.62
CA VAL A 189 15.40 7.48 -3.49
C VAL A 189 15.85 7.45 -2.03
N LYS A 190 14.97 7.84 -1.10
CA LYS A 190 15.28 7.84 0.32
C LYS A 190 15.47 6.43 0.87
N LEU A 191 14.63 5.47 0.46
CA LEU A 191 14.79 4.05 0.80
C LEU A 191 16.14 3.54 0.32
N LYS A 192 16.50 3.80 -0.95
CA LYS A 192 17.80 3.38 -1.51
C LYS A 192 18.98 3.93 -0.71
N SER A 193 18.94 5.22 -0.38
CA SER A 193 19.96 5.88 0.44
C SER A 193 20.03 5.30 1.85
N LEU A 194 18.89 4.97 2.45
CA LEU A 194 18.84 4.33 3.78
C LEU A 194 19.47 2.94 3.74
N LEU A 195 19.14 2.11 2.76
CA LEU A 195 19.73 0.78 2.61
C LEU A 195 21.25 0.84 2.45
N GLN A 196 21.76 1.82 1.70
CA GLN A 196 23.20 2.07 1.58
C GLN A 196 23.83 2.49 2.90
N LYS A 197 23.21 3.41 3.62
CA LYS A 197 23.72 3.89 4.91
C LYS A 197 23.77 2.78 5.97
N GLU A 198 22.77 1.91 6.00
CA GLU A 198 22.67 0.80 6.95
C GLU A 198 23.45 -0.45 6.52
N GLY A 199 24.21 -0.38 5.42
CA GLY A 199 25.16 -1.42 5.01
C GLY A 199 24.54 -2.64 4.34
N PHE A 200 23.32 -2.53 3.78
CA PHE A 200 22.63 -3.66 3.14
C PHE A 200 23.28 -4.12 1.83
N TYR A 201 24.08 -3.26 1.18
CA TYR A 201 24.79 -3.62 -0.04
C TYR A 201 26.10 -4.37 0.25
N GLU A 202 26.67 -4.16 1.44
CA GLU A 202 27.94 -4.74 1.89
C GLU A 202 27.74 -6.04 2.67
N ASP A 203 26.66 -6.15 3.46
CA ASP A 203 26.36 -7.34 4.27
C ASP A 203 25.07 -8.04 3.80
N HIS A 204 25.24 -9.07 2.98
CA HIS A 204 24.14 -9.90 2.46
C HIS A 204 23.49 -10.82 3.51
N THR A 205 23.97 -10.83 4.75
CA THR A 205 23.33 -11.61 5.84
C THR A 205 22.19 -10.83 6.52
N GLN A 206 22.13 -9.52 6.31
CA GLN A 206 21.06 -8.68 6.83
C GLN A 206 19.71 -9.07 6.21
N ARG A 207 18.66 -9.07 7.04
CA ARG A 207 17.28 -9.32 6.59
C ARG A 207 16.45 -8.05 6.76
N LEU A 208 15.75 -7.67 5.69
CA LEU A 208 14.84 -6.53 5.66
C LEU A 208 13.40 -7.03 5.49
N LEU A 209 12.47 -6.43 6.24
CA LEU A 209 11.04 -6.64 6.06
C LEU A 209 10.39 -5.29 5.79
N ILE A 210 9.74 -5.16 4.63
CA ILE A 210 9.02 -3.95 4.22
C ILE A 210 7.53 -4.25 4.24
N PHE A 211 6.76 -3.39 4.90
CA PHE A 211 5.31 -3.42 4.89
C PHE A 211 4.78 -2.33 3.98
N THR A 212 3.79 -2.68 3.16
CA THR A 212 3.05 -1.74 2.32
C THR A 212 1.58 -2.13 2.30
N GLU A 213 0.69 -1.15 2.16
CA GLU A 213 -0.76 -1.37 2.16
C GLU A 213 -1.24 -1.97 0.83
N TYR A 214 -0.67 -1.54 -0.29
CA TYR A 214 -1.16 -1.89 -1.63
C TYR A 214 -0.27 -2.91 -2.32
N LYS A 215 -0.92 -3.91 -2.93
CA LYS A 215 -0.25 -4.94 -3.73
C LYS A 215 0.49 -4.37 -4.95
N ASP A 216 -0.02 -3.31 -5.55
CA ASP A 216 0.68 -2.61 -6.65
C ASP A 216 2.00 -2.01 -6.17
N THR A 217 2.01 -1.39 -4.98
CA THR A 217 3.26 -0.89 -4.36
C THR A 217 4.20 -2.05 -4.01
N LEU A 218 3.68 -3.20 -3.56
CA LEU A 218 4.49 -4.39 -3.29
C LEU A 218 5.21 -4.88 -4.55
N LYS A 219 4.49 -5.03 -5.68
CA LYS A 219 5.07 -5.47 -6.96
C LYS A 219 6.12 -4.47 -7.44
N PHE A 220 5.84 -3.18 -7.34
CA PHE A 220 6.79 -2.13 -7.68
C PHE A 220 8.08 -2.22 -6.85
N LEU A 221 7.96 -2.42 -5.53
CA LEU A 221 9.12 -2.59 -4.66
C LEU A 221 9.88 -3.89 -4.94
N GLU A 222 9.17 -4.98 -5.26
CA GLU A 222 9.78 -6.26 -5.66
C GLU A 222 10.67 -6.08 -6.88
N GLU A 223 10.15 -5.42 -7.92
CA GLU A 223 10.89 -5.09 -9.14
C GLU A 223 12.12 -4.21 -8.82
N LYS A 224 11.94 -3.10 -8.08
CA LYS A 224 13.04 -2.17 -7.76
C LYS A 224 14.12 -2.76 -6.88
N LEU A 225 13.77 -3.54 -5.86
CA LEU A 225 14.74 -4.19 -4.99
C LEU A 225 15.49 -5.30 -5.75
N SER A 226 14.82 -6.01 -6.65
CA SER A 226 15.46 -7.00 -7.52
C SER A 226 16.42 -6.34 -8.51
N GLU A 227 16.04 -5.21 -9.12
CA GLU A 227 16.92 -4.38 -9.96
C GLU A 227 18.17 -3.89 -9.21
N TRP A 228 18.06 -3.63 -7.90
CA TRP A 228 19.18 -3.23 -7.05
C TRP A 228 20.06 -4.41 -6.60
N GLY A 229 19.71 -5.65 -6.98
CA GLY A 229 20.50 -6.85 -6.71
C GLY A 229 20.12 -7.59 -5.42
N PHE A 230 19.01 -7.25 -4.78
CA PHE A 230 18.54 -7.98 -3.60
C PHE A 230 17.80 -9.26 -3.96
N LYS A 231 17.92 -10.29 -3.12
CA LYS A 231 17.02 -11.44 -3.16
C LYS A 231 15.72 -11.05 -2.46
N VAL A 232 14.65 -10.93 -3.23
CA VAL A 232 13.34 -10.48 -2.73
C VAL A 232 12.38 -11.66 -2.67
N GLY A 233 11.54 -11.65 -1.63
CA GLY A 233 10.37 -12.53 -1.52
C GLY A 233 9.18 -11.68 -1.10
N CYS A 234 8.00 -12.01 -1.63
CA CYS A 234 6.79 -11.26 -1.39
C CYS A 234 5.72 -12.12 -0.71
N ILE A 235 5.00 -11.50 0.23
CA ILE A 235 3.88 -12.12 0.93
C ILE A 235 2.68 -11.17 0.83
N HIS A 236 1.57 -11.66 0.29
CA HIS A 236 0.31 -10.90 0.21
C HIS A 236 -0.91 -11.81 0.49
N GLY A 237 -2.06 -11.18 0.75
CA GLY A 237 -3.30 -11.82 1.20
C GLY A 237 -3.81 -12.91 0.25
N SER A 238 -3.67 -12.71 -1.06
CA SER A 238 -4.09 -13.72 -2.06
C SER A 238 -3.19 -14.96 -2.17
N MET A 239 -2.08 -15.06 -1.42
CA MET A 239 -1.24 -16.27 -1.41
C MET A 239 -1.84 -17.36 -0.52
N LYS A 240 -1.79 -18.60 -0.99
CA LYS A 240 -2.14 -19.78 -0.19
C LYS A 240 -1.09 -19.99 0.91
N PRO A 241 -1.50 -20.46 2.12
CA PRO A 241 -0.55 -20.84 3.17
C PRO A 241 0.51 -21.83 2.68
N GLY A 242 0.08 -22.89 1.98
CA GLY A 242 0.91 -23.92 1.35
C GLY A 242 1.95 -24.56 2.28
N SER A 243 3.08 -24.99 1.72
CA SER A 243 4.16 -25.68 2.45
C SER A 243 5.56 -25.19 2.04
N ARG A 244 6.60 -25.55 2.80
CA ARG A 244 7.99 -25.12 2.55
C ARG A 244 8.54 -25.53 1.18
N ASP A 245 7.95 -26.51 0.53
CA ASP A 245 8.39 -27.02 -0.78
C ASP A 245 7.50 -26.52 -1.93
N GLU A 246 6.40 -25.83 -1.62
CA GLU A 246 5.44 -25.33 -2.61
C GLU A 246 5.80 -23.91 -3.03
N ILE A 247 6.51 -23.80 -4.16
CA ILE A 247 6.89 -22.52 -4.79
C ILE A 247 5.65 -21.63 -4.94
N GLY A 248 5.74 -20.39 -4.44
CA GLY A 248 4.64 -19.42 -4.49
C GLY A 248 3.67 -19.48 -3.30
N SER A 249 3.89 -20.37 -2.34
CA SER A 249 3.17 -20.35 -1.06
C SER A 249 3.79 -19.39 -0.04
N ARG A 250 3.00 -18.95 0.95
CA ARG A 250 3.51 -18.07 2.02
C ARG A 250 4.66 -18.73 2.77
N VAL A 251 4.51 -20.00 3.14
CA VAL A 251 5.50 -20.75 3.92
C VAL A 251 6.80 -20.98 3.14
N PHE A 252 6.74 -21.08 1.81
CA PHE A 252 7.93 -21.18 0.96
C PHE A 252 8.76 -19.88 0.99
N VAL A 253 8.09 -18.72 0.96
CA VAL A 253 8.75 -17.40 0.91
C VAL A 253 9.43 -17.01 2.23
N GLU A 254 8.95 -17.52 3.37
CA GLU A 254 9.49 -17.22 4.71
C GLU A 254 10.90 -17.78 5.00
N GLN A 255 11.50 -18.52 4.06
CA GLN A 255 12.79 -19.21 4.23
C GLN A 255 14.01 -18.27 4.17
#